data_AF-A0A0F8WWA3-F1
#
_entry.id   AF-A0A0F8WWA3-F1
#
_cell.length_a   1.000
_cell.length_b   1.000
_cell.length_c   1.000
_cell.angle_alpha   90.00
_cell.angle_beta   90.00
_cell.angle_gamma   90.00
#
_symmetry.space_group_name_H-M   'P 1'
#
loop_
_entity.id
_entity.type
_entity.pdbx_description
1 polymer ?
#
loop_
_entity_poly.entity_id
_entity_poly.type
_entity_poly.pdbx_seq_one_letter_code
_entity_poly.pdbx_strand_id
1 'polypeptide(L)'
;MAYIVNKRDGTVVATVADGTIDTTSTSLTLLGKGFNNYGEIVAEDWVHLMEHFSNTTAPSNELRGQLWHDTTTDKIKVNISNV
;
A
#
# COMPACT_ATOMS: atom_id res chain seq x y z
N MET A 1 -18.60 5.33 9.49
CA MET A 1 -18.84 5.97 8.18
C MET A 1 -17.58 5.79 7.36
N ALA A 2 -17.68 4.98 6.31
CA ALA A 2 -16.53 4.63 5.46
C ALA A 2 -15.85 5.88 4.89
N TYR A 3 -14.53 5.81 4.69
CA TYR A 3 -13.77 6.86 4.03
C TYR A 3 -13.29 6.39 2.66
N ILE A 4 -13.09 7.35 1.75
CA ILE A 4 -12.63 7.10 0.39
C ILE A 4 -11.18 7.50 0.30
N VAL A 5 -10.35 6.62 -0.23
CA VAL A 5 -8.95 6.89 -0.57
C VAL A 5 -8.87 7.20 -2.05
N ASN A 6 -8.30 8.36 -2.38
CA ASN A 6 -8.14 8.81 -3.76
C ASN A 6 -6.65 8.88 -4.13
N LYS A 7 -6.35 8.57 -5.39
CA LYS A 7 -5.08 8.92 -6.02
C LYS A 7 -5.00 10.43 -6.20
N ARG A 8 -3.80 10.93 -6.47
CA ARG A 8 -3.57 12.36 -6.75
C ARG A 8 -4.34 12.87 -7.96
N ASP A 9 -4.65 11.99 -8.92
CA ASP A 9 -5.46 12.32 -10.11
C ASP A 9 -6.98 12.33 -9.84
N GLY A 10 -7.41 12.01 -8.62
CA GLY A 10 -8.82 11.97 -8.24
C GLY A 10 -9.50 10.60 -8.42
N THR A 11 -8.80 9.60 -8.94
CA THR A 11 -9.33 8.23 -9.05
C THR A 11 -9.49 7.59 -7.68
N VAL A 12 -10.63 6.96 -7.43
CA VAL A 12 -10.88 6.21 -6.20
C VAL A 12 -10.04 4.93 -6.19
N VAL A 13 -9.24 4.76 -5.14
CA VAL A 13 -8.45 3.55 -4.88
C VAL A 13 -9.25 2.55 -4.08
N ALA A 14 -9.85 3.00 -2.99
CA ALA A 14 -10.56 2.16 -2.04
C ALA A 14 -11.67 2.93 -1.33
N THR A 15 -12.71 2.21 -0.88
CA THR A 15 -13.66 2.69 0.11
C THR A 15 -13.53 1.80 1.34
N VAL A 16 -12.96 2.34 2.41
CA VAL A 16 -12.63 1.58 3.61
C VAL A 16 -13.72 1.80 4.66
N ALA A 17 -14.42 0.72 5.01
CA ALA A 17 -15.47 0.75 6.03
C ALA A 17 -14.89 0.83 7.45
N ASP A 18 -15.71 1.23 8.42
CA ASP A 18 -15.30 1.28 9.82
C ASP A 18 -15.06 -0.14 10.35
N GLY A 19 -14.02 -0.30 11.17
CA GLY A 19 -13.68 -1.59 11.78
C GLY A 19 -13.19 -2.67 10.80
N THR A 20 -12.94 -2.34 9.54
CA THR A 20 -12.38 -3.27 8.54
C THR A 20 -10.95 -2.91 8.16
N ILE A 21 -10.25 -3.84 7.50
CA ILE A 21 -8.98 -3.59 6.82
C ILE A 21 -9.13 -3.84 5.33
N ASP A 22 -8.39 -3.09 4.50
CA ASP A 22 -8.26 -3.35 3.08
C ASP A 22 -6.78 -3.60 2.75
N THR A 23 -6.50 -4.83 2.34
CA THR A 23 -5.18 -5.33 1.92
C THR A 23 -5.12 -5.60 0.41
N THR A 24 -6.16 -5.21 -0.32
CA THR A 24 -6.36 -5.58 -1.73
C THR A 24 -6.27 -4.39 -2.67
N SER A 25 -6.53 -3.17 -2.20
CA SER A 25 -6.53 -1.98 -3.06
C SER A 25 -5.14 -1.35 -3.23
N THR A 26 -4.21 -1.59 -2.31
CA THR A 26 -2.84 -1.05 -2.33
C THR A 26 -1.83 -2.05 -1.76
N SER A 27 -0.54 -1.77 -1.92
CA SER A 27 0.53 -2.52 -1.24
C SER A 27 0.67 -2.23 0.26
N LEU A 28 -0.02 -1.20 0.77
CA LEU A 28 -0.15 -0.92 2.20
C LEU A 28 -1.53 -1.36 2.69
N THR A 29 -1.66 -1.56 3.99
CA THR A 29 -2.93 -1.94 4.60
C THR A 29 -3.73 -0.71 4.98
N LEU A 30 -4.87 -0.49 4.31
CA LEU A 30 -5.74 0.64 4.62
C LEU A 30 -6.66 0.29 5.79
N LEU A 31 -6.52 1.03 6.88
CA LEU A 31 -7.20 0.76 8.14
C LEU A 31 -8.50 1.54 8.27
N GLY A 32 -9.61 0.84 8.49
CA GLY A 32 -10.90 1.42 8.78
C GLY A 32 -10.91 2.21 10.09
N LYS A 33 -11.72 3.26 10.16
CA LYS A 33 -11.90 4.02 11.41
C LYS A 33 -12.38 3.07 12.52
N GLY A 34 -11.71 3.11 13.68
CA GLY A 34 -12.06 2.28 14.83
C GLY A 34 -11.62 0.81 14.73
N PHE A 35 -10.74 0.45 13.78
CA PHE A 35 -10.12 -0.87 13.76
C PHE A 35 -9.21 -1.05 14.99
N ASN A 36 -9.38 -2.15 15.71
CA ASN A 36 -8.54 -2.51 16.86
C ASN A 36 -7.23 -3.15 16.39
N ASN A 37 -6.17 -3.07 17.17
CA ASN A 37 -4.83 -3.61 16.81
C ASN A 37 -4.21 -2.97 15.56
N TYR A 38 -4.58 -1.72 15.25
CA TYR A 38 -3.99 -0.98 14.13
C TYR A 38 -2.50 -0.66 14.31
N GLY A 39 -1.98 -0.68 15.54
CA GLY A 39 -0.63 -0.19 15.85
C GLY A 39 0.48 -0.97 15.16
N GLU A 40 0.37 -2.30 15.13
CA GLU A 40 1.32 -3.17 14.44
C GLU A 40 1.28 -2.94 12.93
N ILE A 41 0.08 -2.95 12.34
CA ILE A 41 -0.13 -2.74 10.90
C ILE A 41 0.43 -1.40 10.44
N VAL A 42 0.16 -0.33 11.19
CA VAL A 42 0.71 1.01 10.87
C VAL A 42 2.24 0.99 10.95
N ALA A 43 2.83 0.37 11.98
CA ALA A 43 4.27 0.30 12.12
C ALA A 43 4.93 -0.48 10.97
N GLU A 44 4.34 -1.61 10.56
CA GLU A 44 4.80 -2.38 9.41
C GLU A 44 4.70 -1.58 8.10
N ASP A 45 3.58 -0.90 7.86
CA ASP A 45 3.40 -0.04 6.68
C ASP A 45 4.47 1.07 6.61
N TRP A 46 4.85 1.67 7.75
CA TRP A 46 5.96 2.63 7.80
C TRP A 46 7.31 1.99 7.46
N VAL A 47 7.58 0.79 7.99
CA VAL A 47 8.82 0.06 7.69
C VAL A 47 8.88 -0.28 6.20
N HIS A 48 7.79 -0.80 5.63
CA HIS A 48 7.69 -1.10 4.19
C HIS A 48 7.95 0.15 3.33
N LEU A 49 7.45 1.32 3.73
CA LEU A 49 7.74 2.58 3.03
C LEU A 49 9.22 2.97 3.13
N MET A 50 9.83 2.82 4.31
CA MET A 50 11.25 3.17 4.54
C MET A 50 12.21 2.27 3.75
N GLU A 51 11.88 1.00 3.61
CA GLU A 51 12.70 0.05 2.83
C GLU A 51 12.28 -0.03 1.37
N HIS A 52 11.41 0.86 0.89
CA HIS A 52 10.93 0.84 -0.49
C HIS A 52 10.39 -0.56 -0.88
N PHE A 53 9.47 -1.11 -0.09
CA PHE A 53 8.81 -2.40 -0.31
C PHE A 53 9.78 -3.55 -0.66
N SER A 54 10.59 -3.91 0.33
CA SER A 54 11.65 -4.91 0.21
C SER A 54 11.23 -6.28 -0.17
N ASN A 55 11.56 -6.69 -1.39
CA ASN A 55 11.37 -8.07 -1.76
C ASN A 55 12.18 -8.49 -3.00
N THR A 56 12.13 -9.80 -3.27
CA THR A 56 12.60 -10.41 -4.52
C THR A 56 11.58 -10.25 -5.66
N THR A 57 10.32 -9.94 -5.33
CA THR A 57 9.20 -9.77 -6.27
C THR A 57 8.54 -8.41 -6.11
N ALA A 58 7.89 -7.93 -7.16
CA ALA A 58 7.12 -6.70 -7.09
C ALA A 58 6.02 -6.76 -6.00
N PRO A 59 5.69 -5.64 -5.33
CA PRO A 59 4.62 -5.59 -4.35
C PRO A 59 3.26 -5.99 -4.93
N SER A 60 2.42 -6.66 -4.15
CA SER A 60 1.03 -6.92 -4.54
C SER A 60 0.23 -5.61 -4.60
N ASN A 61 -0.65 -5.49 -5.60
CA ASN A 61 -1.52 -4.32 -5.79
C ASN A 61 -0.73 -2.99 -5.86
N GLU A 62 0.41 -3.02 -6.54
CA GLU A 62 1.27 -1.85 -6.69
C GLU A 62 0.57 -0.73 -7.46
N LEU A 63 0.62 0.48 -6.92
CA LEU A 63 0.11 1.66 -7.61
C LEU A 63 1.10 2.10 -8.69
N ARG A 64 0.59 2.63 -9.80
CA ARG A 64 1.45 3.26 -10.81
C ARG A 64 2.33 4.34 -10.16
N GLY A 65 3.63 4.27 -10.42
CA GLY A 65 4.65 5.14 -9.84
C GLY A 65 5.21 4.67 -8.49
N GLN A 66 4.72 3.55 -7.95
CA GLN A 66 5.27 2.97 -6.73
C GLN A 66 6.69 2.46 -6.97
N LEU A 67 7.58 2.83 -6.05
CA LEU A 67 8.97 2.38 -6.02
C LEU A 67 9.06 1.10 -5.22
N TRP A 68 9.84 0.13 -5.70
CA TRP A 68 10.24 -1.03 -4.91
C TRP A 68 11.71 -1.36 -5.13
N HIS A 69 12.41 -1.88 -4.12
CA HIS A 69 13.77 -2.37 -4.28
C HIS A 69 13.82 -3.91 -4.41
N ASP A 70 14.47 -4.36 -5.47
CA ASP A 70 14.60 -5.77 -5.82
C ASP A 70 15.91 -6.32 -5.25
N THR A 71 15.78 -7.12 -4.19
CA THR A 71 16.93 -7.72 -3.48
C THR A 71 17.67 -8.78 -4.30
N THR A 72 17.09 -9.27 -5.41
CA THR A 72 17.76 -10.17 -6.36
C THR A 72 18.74 -9.41 -7.24
N THR A 73 18.40 -8.17 -7.61
CA THR A 73 19.20 -7.36 -8.54
C THR A 73 19.90 -6.18 -7.90
N ASP A 74 19.66 -5.94 -6.61
CA ASP A 74 20.07 -4.76 -5.83
C ASP A 74 19.65 -3.42 -6.50
N LYS A 75 18.47 -3.51 -7.13
CA LYS A 75 17.76 -2.57 -8.02
C LYS A 75 16.61 -1.79 -7.40
N ILE A 76 16.60 -0.46 -7.35
CA ILE A 76 15.30 0.25 -7.25
C ILE A 76 14.59 0.20 -8.61
N LYS A 77 13.34 -0.27 -8.60
CA LYS A 77 12.43 -0.38 -9.73
C LYS A 77 11.17 0.45 -9.48
N VAL A 78 10.46 0.79 -10.53
CA VAL A 78 9.22 1.58 -10.47
C VAL A 78 8.14 0.89 -11.28
N ASN A 79 6.93 0.82 -10.71
CA ASN A 79 5.77 0.36 -11.47
C ASN A 79 5.35 1.42 -12.50
N ILE A 80 5.42 1.07 -13.78
CA ILE A 80 5.00 1.91 -14.90
C ILE A 80 3.64 1.49 -15.50
N SER A 81 3.05 0.40 -14.99
CA SER A 81 1.79 -0.15 -15.50
C SER A 81 0.62 0.81 -15.28
N ASN A 82 -0.28 0.85 -16.25
CA ASN A 82 -1.52 1.65 -16.24
C ASN A 82 -2.74 0.86 -15.76
N VAL A 83 -2.55 -0.39 -15.34
CA VAL A 83 -3.65 -1.25 -14.89
C VAL A 83 -4.03 -0.89 -13.46
#